data_AF-A0A151R489-F1
#
_entry.id   AF-A0A151R489-F1
#
_cell.length_a   1.000
_cell.length_b   1.000
_cell.length_c   1.000
_cell.angle_alpha   90.00
_cell.angle_beta   90.00
_cell.angle_gamma   90.00
#
_symmetry.space_group_name_H-M   'P 1'
#
loop_
_entity.id
_entity.type
_entity.pdbx_description
1 polymer ?
#
loop_
_entity_poly.entity_id
_entity_poly.type
_entity_poly.pdbx_seq_one_letter_code
_entity_poly.pdbx_strand_id
1 'polypeptide(L)'
;MSTKFLVKNGVKKLAEDKIIVCHPMNYPYVVFFCHEVLNTTAHFMPLEGEDGTRVKAVAVCHKDTSEWNPKHIFFQMLKIKPGTTPVCHMFPEGHLLWFAK
;
A
#
# COMPACT_ATOMS: atom_id res chain seq x y z
N MET A 1 17.82 -4.11 -18.01
CA MET A 1 16.64 -3.32 -18.42
C MET A 1 15.52 -3.61 -17.44
N SER A 2 14.84 -2.60 -16.90
CA SER A 2 13.66 -2.79 -16.04
C SER A 2 12.41 -2.89 -16.90
N THR A 3 11.62 -3.96 -16.76
CA THR A 3 10.31 -4.07 -17.41
C THR A 3 9.38 -2.98 -16.90
N LYS A 4 8.78 -2.20 -17.81
CA LYS A 4 7.78 -1.19 -17.45
C LYS A 4 6.42 -1.84 -17.36
N PHE A 5 5.65 -1.45 -16.34
CA PHE A 5 4.27 -1.89 -16.14
C PHE A 5 3.34 -0.69 -16.22
N LEU A 6 2.17 -0.89 -16.83
CA LEU A 6 1.10 0.09 -16.88
C LEU A 6 -0.12 -0.40 -16.11
N VAL A 7 -0.79 0.53 -15.42
CA VAL A 7 -2.09 0.28 -14.81
C VAL A 7 -3.12 0.11 -15.92
N LYS A 8 -3.88 -0.97 -15.86
CA LYS A 8 -4.96 -1.26 -16.82
C LYS A 8 -6.33 -0.96 -16.21
N ASN A 9 -7.34 -0.96 -17.08
CA ASN A 9 -8.73 -0.83 -16.68
C ASN A 9 -9.12 -1.93 -15.68
N GLY A 10 -10.10 -1.64 -14.82
CA GLY A 10 -10.58 -2.59 -13.81
C GLY A 10 -9.98 -2.41 -12.43
N VAL A 11 -9.43 -1.24 -12.12
CA VAL A 11 -9.13 -0.83 -10.74
C VAL A 11 -10.41 -0.88 -9.92
N LYS A 12 -10.36 -1.51 -8.75
CA LYS A 12 -11.53 -1.68 -7.87
C LYS A 12 -11.15 -1.41 -6.43
N LYS A 13 -11.98 -0.63 -5.75
CA LYS A 13 -11.86 -0.47 -4.30
C LYS A 13 -12.17 -1.80 -3.61
N LEU A 14 -11.27 -2.22 -2.73
CA LEU A 14 -11.39 -3.45 -1.93
C LEU A 14 -11.89 -3.13 -0.52
N ALA A 15 -11.36 -2.06 0.08
CA ALA A 15 -11.64 -1.69 1.46
C ALA A 15 -11.60 -0.18 1.66
N GLU A 16 -12.25 0.27 2.74
CA GLU A 16 -12.25 1.66 3.20
C GLU A 16 -12.15 1.74 4.72
N ASP A 17 -11.53 2.83 5.16
CA ASP A 17 -11.39 3.26 6.54
C ASP A 17 -10.46 2.34 7.33
N LYS A 18 -10.94 1.16 7.74
CA LYS A 18 -10.20 0.25 8.62
C LYS A 18 -9.64 -0.93 7.85
N ILE A 19 -8.32 -1.02 7.82
CA ILE A 19 -7.61 -2.19 7.31
C ILE A 19 -6.57 -2.67 8.33
N ILE A 20 -6.36 -3.97 8.42
CA ILE A 20 -5.27 -4.55 9.21
C ILE A 20 -4.14 -4.87 8.24
N VAL A 21 -2.97 -4.30 8.50
CA VAL A 21 -1.76 -4.55 7.73
C VAL A 21 -0.81 -5.38 8.59
N CYS A 22 -0.25 -6.44 8.00
CA CYS A 22 0.75 -7.29 8.62
C CYS A 22 2.06 -7.21 7.85
N HIS A 23 3.14 -6.88 8.56
CA HIS A 23 4.49 -6.76 8.02
C HIS A 23 5.32 -7.98 8.42
N PRO A 24 6.04 -8.63 7.48
CA PRO A 24 6.95 -9.71 7.81
C PRO A 24 8.11 -9.16 8.66
N MET A 25 8.44 -9.89 9.72
CA MET A 25 9.55 -9.54 10.61
C MET A 25 10.82 -10.25 10.18
N ASN A 26 11.96 -9.57 10.34
CA ASN A 26 13.27 -10.20 10.14
C ASN A 26 13.58 -11.15 11.32
N TYR A 27 13.03 -12.36 11.25
CA TYR A 27 13.12 -13.38 12.29
C TYR A 27 13.32 -14.77 11.66
N PRO A 28 13.96 -15.75 12.33
CA PRO A 28 14.22 -17.07 11.76
C PRO A 28 12.96 -17.88 11.40
N TYR A 29 11.79 -17.46 11.86
CA TYR A 29 10.49 -18.07 11.60
C TYR A 29 9.54 -17.08 10.97
N VAL A 30 8.48 -17.57 10.31
CA VAL A 30 7.44 -16.74 9.69
C VAL A 30 6.64 -16.03 10.79
N VAL A 31 7.00 -14.79 11.08
CA VAL A 31 6.36 -13.92 12.07
C VAL A 31 5.93 -12.63 11.39
N PHE A 32 4.70 -12.21 11.67
CA PHE A 32 4.14 -10.96 11.18
C PHE A 32 3.84 -10.01 12.34
N PHE A 33 4.24 -8.76 12.21
CA PHE A 33 3.73 -7.68 13.05
C PHE A 33 2.50 -7.07 12.38
N CYS A 34 1.34 -7.19 13.00
CA CYS A 34 0.08 -6.69 12.49
C CYS A 34 -0.41 -5.49 13.29
N HIS A 35 -1.00 -4.51 12.60
CA HIS A 35 -1.62 -3.34 13.20
C HIS A 35 -2.78 -2.82 12.34
N GLU A 36 -3.77 -2.21 12.99
CA GLU A 36 -4.88 -1.55 12.32
C GLU A 36 -4.45 -0.16 11.83
N VAL A 37 -4.83 0.17 10.60
CA VAL A 37 -4.64 1.49 10.00
C VAL A 37 -6.01 2.05 9.65
N LEU A 38 -6.31 3.23 10.21
CA LEU A 38 -7.55 3.97 9.98
C LEU A 38 -7.43 4.88 8.75
N ASN A 39 -8.55 5.45 8.30
CA ASN A 39 -8.59 6.42 7.19
C ASN A 39 -7.85 5.94 5.93
N THR A 40 -7.82 4.62 5.69
CA THR A 40 -7.04 4.02 4.61
C THR A 40 -7.95 3.32 3.62
N THR A 41 -7.60 3.37 2.33
CA THR A 41 -8.29 2.61 1.29
C THR A 41 -7.35 1.65 0.62
N ALA A 42 -7.86 0.46 0.30
CA ALA A 42 -7.16 -0.54 -0.49
C ALA A 42 -7.84 -0.68 -1.84
N HIS A 43 -7.06 -0.77 -2.91
CA HIS A 43 -7.55 -0.89 -4.29
C HIS A 43 -6.84 -2.03 -4.99
N PHE A 44 -7.60 -2.93 -5.60
CA PHE A 44 -7.09 -3.87 -6.58
C PHE A 44 -6.65 -3.08 -7.82
N MET A 45 -5.44 -3.36 -8.30
CA MET A 45 -4.86 -2.68 -9.45
C MET A 45 -4.24 -3.69 -10.42
N PRO A 46 -4.88 -3.94 -11.59
CA PRO A 46 -4.30 -4.79 -12.61
C PRO A 46 -3.16 -4.06 -13.32
N LEU A 47 -2.01 -4.71 -13.40
CA LEU A 47 -0.84 -4.22 -14.13
C LEU A 47 -0.55 -5.14 -15.32
N GLU A 48 -0.02 -4.57 -16.39
CA GLU A 48 0.47 -5.33 -17.54
C GLU A 48 1.82 -4.76 -17.98
N GLY A 49 2.80 -5.65 -18.17
CA GLY A 49 4.13 -5.34 -18.69
C GLY A 49 4.12 -5.17 -20.20
N GLU A 50 5.16 -4.53 -20.74
CA GLU A 50 5.37 -4.40 -22.19
C GLU A 50 5.50 -5.77 -22.90
N ASP A 51 5.91 -6.80 -22.16
CA ASP A 51 6.00 -8.20 -22.60
C ASP A 51 4.66 -8.97 -22.54
N GLY A 52 3.59 -8.32 -22.10
CA GLY A 52 2.28 -8.93 -21.89
C GLY A 52 2.10 -9.63 -20.54
N THR A 53 3.11 -9.60 -19.66
CA THR A 53 3.00 -10.17 -18.31
C THR A 53 1.95 -9.42 -17.50
N ARG A 54 0.98 -10.14 -16.92
CA ARG A 54 -0.09 -9.55 -16.11
C ARG A 54 0.12 -9.80 -14.63
N VAL A 55 0.05 -8.75 -13.84
CA VAL A 55 0.24 -8.80 -12.38
C VAL A 55 -0.98 -8.22 -11.68
N LYS A 56 -1.38 -8.87 -10.59
CA LYS A 56 -2.41 -8.39 -9.68
C LYS A 56 -1.74 -7.69 -8.52
N ALA A 57 -1.86 -6.37 -8.44
CA ALA A 57 -1.33 -5.58 -7.34
C ALA A 57 -2.46 -5.07 -6.44
N VAL A 58 -2.09 -4.69 -5.22
CA VAL A 58 -2.94 -3.89 -4.34
C VAL A 58 -2.24 -2.58 -4.10
N ALA A 59 -2.95 -1.47 -4.27
CA ALA A 59 -2.50 -0.15 -3.84
C ALA A 59 -3.22 0.21 -2.54
N VAL A 60 -2.48 0.80 -1.60
CA VAL A 60 -3.03 1.38 -0.37
C VAL A 60 -2.85 2.88 -0.40
N CYS A 61 -3.87 3.60 0.03
CA CYS A 61 -3.89 5.05 0.12
C CYS A 61 -4.32 5.47 1.52
N HIS A 62 -3.40 6.10 2.25
CA HIS A 62 -3.62 6.69 3.56
C HIS A 62 -4.18 8.09 3.36
N LYS A 63 -5.46 8.30 3.66
CA LYS A 63 -6.16 9.57 3.39
C LYS A 63 -5.81 10.64 4.41
N ASP A 64 -5.55 10.23 5.64
CA ASP A 64 -5.11 11.10 6.71
C ASP A 64 -3.80 10.57 7.30
N THR A 65 -2.77 11.39 7.23
CA THR A 65 -1.43 11.10 7.76
C THR A 65 -1.04 12.06 8.87
N SER A 66 -1.99 12.83 9.43
CA SER A 66 -1.77 13.84 10.46
C SER A 66 -1.07 13.29 11.71
N GLU A 67 -1.45 12.07 12.12
CA GLU A 67 -0.91 11.36 13.28
C GLU A 67 0.40 10.62 13.00
N TRP A 68 0.88 10.60 11.76
CA TRP A 68 2.13 9.91 11.42
C TRP A 68 3.33 10.68 11.97
N ASN A 69 4.38 9.95 12.32
CA ASN A 69 5.66 10.53 12.74
C ASN A 69 6.12 11.58 11.70
N PRO A 70 6.32 12.86 12.06
CA PRO A 70 6.77 13.89 11.11
C PRO A 70 8.12 13.59 10.44
N LYS A 71 8.92 12.69 11.03
CA LYS A 71 10.19 12.20 10.45
C LYS A 71 10.01 10.96 9.57
N HIS A 72 8.78 10.50 9.30
CA HIS A 72 8.50 9.36 8.45
C HIS A 72 9.11 9.55 7.05
N ILE A 73 9.65 8.47 6.47
CA ILE A 73 10.44 8.51 5.24
C ILE A 73 9.67 9.12 4.05
N PHE A 74 8.37 8.88 3.96
CA PHE A 74 7.51 9.45 2.91
C PHE A 74 7.47 10.98 2.94
N PHE A 75 7.48 11.61 4.12
CA PHE A 75 7.49 13.07 4.23
C PHE A 75 8.82 13.67 3.79
N GLN A 76 9.93 12.97 4.05
CA GLN A 76 11.25 13.38 3.59
C GLN A 76 11.39 13.25 2.07
N MET A 77 10.95 12.12 1.50
CA MET A 77 11.04 11.85 0.05
C MET A 77 10.12 12.76 -0.76
N LEU A 78 8.87 12.92 -0.34
CA LEU A 78 7.85 13.67 -1.07
C LEU A 78 7.88 15.17 -0.75
N LYS A 79 8.66 15.60 0.26
CA LYS A 79 8.75 16.99 0.73
C LYS A 79 7.38 17.58 1.14
N ILE A 80 6.57 16.75 1.79
CA ILE A 80 5.23 17.10 2.30
C ILE A 80 5.22 17.00 3.83
N LYS A 81 4.17 17.53 4.47
CA LYS A 81 3.97 17.44 5.92
C LYS A 81 2.83 16.46 6.28
N PRO A 82 2.82 15.89 7.49
CA PRO A 82 1.68 15.13 8.00
C PRO A 82 0.34 15.84 7.77
N GLY A 83 -0.68 15.11 7.33
CA GLY A 83 -2.05 15.60 7.18
C GLY A 83 -2.30 16.56 6.00
N THR A 84 -1.28 16.89 5.20
CA THR A 84 -1.43 17.84 4.09
C THR A 84 -1.92 17.21 2.79
N THR A 85 -1.53 15.97 2.53
CA THR A 85 -1.95 15.22 1.34
C THR A 85 -2.06 13.74 1.67
N PRO A 86 -2.98 13.01 1.00
CA PRO A 86 -2.99 11.56 1.03
C PRO A 86 -1.66 10.99 0.53
N VAL A 87 -1.25 9.85 1.08
CA VAL A 87 -0.07 9.11 0.62
C VAL A 87 -0.51 7.74 0.12
N CYS A 88 -0.24 7.46 -1.15
CA CYS A 88 -0.55 6.18 -1.78
C CYS A 88 0.72 5.42 -2.15
N HIS A 89 0.72 4.11 -1.99
CA HIS A 89 1.80 3.25 -2.44
C HIS A 89 1.29 1.86 -2.82
N MET A 90 2.10 1.14 -3.59
CA MET A 90 1.87 -0.29 -3.84
C MET A 90 2.11 -1.07 -2.55
N PHE A 91 1.24 -2.03 -2.27
CA PHE A 91 1.38 -2.92 -1.14
C PHE A 91 2.54 -3.88 -1.41
N PRO A 92 3.57 -3.95 -0.53
CA PRO A 92 4.77 -4.72 -0.82
C PRO A 92 4.50 -6.23 -0.85
N GLU A 93 5.30 -6.95 -1.63
CA GLU A 93 5.27 -8.41 -1.68
C GLU A 93 5.57 -9.03 -0.30
N GLY A 94 4.86 -10.11 0.03
CA GLY A 94 5.03 -10.83 1.30
C GLY A 94 4.35 -10.19 2.50
N HIS A 95 3.77 -8.99 2.37
CA HIS A 95 2.90 -8.41 3.40
C HIS A 95 1.48 -8.95 3.27
N LEU A 96 0.69 -8.88 4.35
CA LEU A 96 -0.73 -9.29 4.34
C LEU A 96 -1.63 -8.10 4.64
N LEU A 97 -2.77 -8.02 3.95
CA LEU A 97 -3.79 -7.00 4.14
C LEU A 97 -5.13 -7.69 4.40
N TRP A 98 -5.74 -7.39 5.54
CA TRP A 98 -7.05 -7.89 5.95
C TRP A 98 -8.02 -6.73 6.10
N PHE A 99 -9.27 -6.95 5.73
CA PHE A 99 -10.34 -5.97 5.85
C PHE A 99 -11.66 -6.70 6.09
N ALA A 100 -12.54 -6.08 6.87
CA ALA A 100 -13.91 -6.57 7.01
C ALA A 100 -14.68 -6.31 5.72
N LYS A 101 -15.61 -7.22 5.40
CA LYS A 101 -16.49 -7.11 4.23
C LYS A 101 -17.81 -6.47 4.60
#